data_AF-A0A653DKD9-F1
#
_entry.id   AF-A0A653DKD9-F1
#
_cell.length_a   1.000
_cell.length_b   1.000
_cell.length_c   1.000
_cell.angle_alpha   90.00
_cell.angle_beta   90.00
_cell.angle_gamma   90.00
#
_symmetry.space_group_name_H-M   'P 1'
#
loop_
_entity.id
_entity.type
_entity.pdbx_description
1 polymer ?
#
loop_
_entity_poly.entity_id
_entity_poly.type
_entity_poly.pdbx_seq_one_letter_code
_entity_poly.pdbx_strand_id
1 'polypeptide(L)' 'MARMWANFVKDSNPTPQEESLLQNISWEPATASNNLTYLNIGDDLVLEENISEESMQFWDDLYEEYGTGSYDTY' A
#
# COMPACT_ATOMS: atom_id res chain seq x y z
N MET A 1 -8.61 2.18 14.55
CA MET A 1 -7.40 2.63 13.83
C MET A 1 -6.33 3.35 14.64
N ALA A 2 -6.63 4.18 15.65
CA ALA A 2 -5.57 4.91 16.39
C ALA A 2 -4.45 4.03 16.97
N ARG A 3 -4.78 2.80 17.40
CA ARG A 3 -3.80 1.83 17.91
C ARG A 3 -2.75 1.45 16.87
N MET A 4 -3.16 1.14 15.65
CA MET A 4 -2.26 0.76 14.56
C MET A 4 -1.28 1.88 14.20
N TRP A 5 -1.77 3.13 14.13
CA TRP A 5 -0.92 4.30 13.91
C TRP A 5 0.05 4.55 15.08
N ALA A 6 -0.39 4.37 16.32
CA ALA A 6 0.48 4.51 17.48
C ALA A 6 1.59 3.45 17.49
N ASN A 7 1.27 2.20 17.16
CA ASN A 7 2.26 1.13 16.98
C ASN A 7 3.28 1.51 15.90
N PHE A 8 2.83 2.01 14.75
CA PHE A 8 3.72 2.46 13.68
C PHE A 8 4.65 3.60 14.11
N VAL A 9 4.14 4.62 14.81
CA VAL A 9 4.96 5.73 15.32
C VAL A 9 6.02 5.25 16.32
N LYS A 10 5.69 4.24 17.12
CA LYS A 10 6.56 3.73 18.18
C LYS A 10 7.60 2.72 17.68
N ASP A 11 7.15 1.77 16.87
CA ASP A 11 7.89 0.54 16.55
C ASP A 11 8.20 0.41 15.05
N SER A 12 7.80 1.38 14.21
CA SER A 12 7.85 1.32 12.73
C SER A 12 7.12 0.12 12.12
N ASN A 13 6.31 -0.58 12.91
CA ASN A 13 5.49 -1.70 12.52
C ASN A 13 4.05 -1.44 13.03
N PRO A 14 3.03 -1.38 12.16
CA PRO A 14 1.64 -1.17 12.57
C PRO A 14 1.05 -2.32 13.41
N THR A 15 1.56 -3.54 13.23
CA THR A 15 1.15 -4.78 13.90
C THR A 15 2.36 -5.54 14.47
N PRO A 16 3.04 -5.00 15.50
CA PRO A 16 4.26 -5.59 16.04
C PRO A 16 4.02 -6.89 16.84
N GLN A 17 2.77 -7.14 17.24
CA GLN A 17 2.33 -8.30 17.99
C GLN A 17 0.86 -8.58 17.65
N GLU A 18 0.40 -9.82 17.88
CA GLU A 18 -1.01 -10.15 17.72
C GLU A 18 -1.86 -9.44 18.79
N GLU A 19 -2.82 -8.65 18.32
CA GLU A 19 -3.77 -7.94 19.18
C GLU A 19 -5.19 -8.17 18.68
N SER A 20 -6.10 -8.57 19.57
CA SER A 20 -7.51 -8.81 19.22
C SER A 20 -8.21 -7.55 18.68
N LEU A 21 -7.79 -6.36 19.13
CA LEU A 21 -8.26 -5.08 18.62
C LEU A 21 -7.89 -4.86 17.14
N LEU A 22 -6.80 -5.49 16.70
CA LEU A 22 -6.34 -5.50 15.30
C LEU A 22 -6.66 -6.85 14.64
N GLN A 23 -7.66 -7.57 15.15
CA GLN A 23 -8.11 -8.86 14.63
C GLN A 23 -6.99 -9.92 14.49
N ASN A 24 -5.91 -9.77 15.26
CA ASN A 24 -4.70 -10.60 15.21
C ASN A 24 -4.06 -10.68 13.81
N ILE A 25 -4.18 -9.64 13.00
CA ILE A 25 -3.54 -9.57 11.69
C ILE A 25 -2.05 -9.24 11.81
N SER A 26 -1.21 -9.84 10.95
CA SER A 26 0.20 -9.44 10.75
C SER A 26 0.32 -8.76 9.40
N TRP A 27 0.52 -7.44 9.40
CA TRP A 27 0.70 -6.67 8.18
C TRP A 27 2.19 -6.57 7.85
N GLU A 28 2.61 -7.38 6.89
CA GLU A 28 4.00 -7.38 6.41
C GLU A 28 4.32 -6.13 5.55
N PRO A 29 5.59 -5.67 5.55
CA PRO A 29 6.01 -4.57 4.71
C PRO A 29 5.79 -4.84 3.22
N ALA A 30 5.33 -3.82 2.50
CA ALA A 30 5.18 -3.91 1.05
C ALA A 30 6.54 -4.18 0.37
N THR A 31 6.57 -5.15 -0.54
CA THR A 31 7.73 -5.45 -1.38
C THR A 31 7.59 -4.76 -2.74
N ALA A 32 8.71 -4.43 -3.39
CA ALA A 32 8.73 -3.81 -4.72
C ALA A 32 8.33 -4.77 -5.87
N SER A 33 7.75 -5.92 -5.54
CA SER A 33 7.25 -6.91 -6.50
C SER A 33 5.84 -6.56 -6.96
N ASN A 34 5.43 -7.04 -8.13
CA ASN A 34 4.07 -6.87 -8.66
C ASN A 34 2.95 -7.29 -7.69
N ASN A 35 3.21 -8.20 -6.75
CA ASN A 35 2.24 -8.60 -5.73
C ASN A 35 2.33 -7.69 -4.50
N LEU A 36 1.88 -6.44 -4.64
CA LEU A 36 1.83 -5.51 -3.52
C LEU A 36 0.69 -5.90 -2.57
N THR A 37 1.04 -6.43 -1.40
CA THR A 37 0.08 -6.69 -0.32
C THR A 37 -0.26 -5.39 0.41
N TYR A 38 -1.55 -5.13 0.57
CA TYR A 38 -2.07 -4.00 1.33
C TYR A 38 -3.13 -4.45 2.34
N LEU A 39 -3.36 -3.61 3.33
CA LEU A 39 -4.41 -3.84 4.32
C LEU A 39 -5.68 -3.08 3.89
N ASN A 40 -6.75 -3.82 3.60
CA ASN A 40 -8.09 -3.26 3.46
C ASN A 40 -8.66 -2.98 4.86
N ILE A 41 -8.94 -1.71 5.13
CA ILE A 41 -9.41 -1.21 6.42
C ILE A 41 -10.92 -0.91 6.28
N GLY A 42 -11.74 -1.94 6.46
CA GLY A 42 -13.19 -1.85 6.49
C GLY A 42 -13.76 -2.11 7.89
N ASP A 43 -14.91 -2.77 7.95
CA ASP A 43 -15.43 -3.35 9.20
C ASP A 43 -14.49 -4.45 9.73
N ASP A 44 -13.87 -5.18 8.81
CA ASP A 44 -12.83 -6.16 9.06
C ASP A 44 -11.50 -5.73 8.45
N LEU A 45 -10.41 -6.20 9.07
CA LEU A 45 -9.05 -5.99 8.61
C LEU A 45 -8.65 -7.18 7.72
N VAL A 46 -8.54 -6.94 6.42
CA VAL A 46 -8.26 -7.99 5.44
C VAL A 46 -7.00 -7.65 4.66
N LEU A 47 -6.05 -8.59 4.61
CA LEU A 47 -4.88 -8.47 3.73
C LEU A 47 -5.29 -8.87 2.32
N GLU A 48 -5.09 -7.95 1.38
CA GLU A 48 -5.39 -8.12 -0.03
C GLU A 48 -4.12 -7.86 -0.84
N GLU A 49 -4.11 -8.32 -2.09
CA GLU A 49 -2.99 -8.14 -3.03
C GLU A 49 -3.47 -7.38 -4.28
N ASN A 50 -2.53 -6.79 -5.01
CA ASN A 50 -2.76 -6.20 -6.35
C ASN A 50 -3.79 -5.06 -6.34
N ILE A 51 -3.44 -3.97 -5.65
CA ILE A 51 -4.31 -2.80 -5.52
C ILE A 51 -4.60 -2.18 -6.89
N SER A 52 -5.77 -2.48 -7.47
CA SER A 52 -6.20 -1.97 -8.79
C SER A 52 -5.09 -2.00 -9.86
N GLU A 53 -4.59 -3.21 -10.15
CA GLU A 53 -3.54 -3.43 -11.16
C GLU A 53 -3.85 -2.75 -12.50
N GLU A 54 -5.10 -2.82 -12.95
CA GLU A 54 -5.57 -2.16 -14.19
C GLU A 54 -5.39 -0.64 -14.16
N SER A 55 -5.72 0.02 -13.04
CA SER A 55 -5.57 1.47 -12.94
C SER A 55 -4.09 1.86 -12.89
N MET A 56 -3.27 1.10 -12.16
CA MET A 56 -1.83 1.35 -12.08
C MET A 56 -1.18 1.21 -13.46
N GLN A 57 -1.49 0.13 -14.18
CA GLN A 57 -1.03 -0.07 -15.57
C GLN A 57 -1.49 1.06 -16.49
N PHE A 58 -2.76 1.46 -16.43
CA PHE A 58 -3.26 2.55 -17.25
C PHE A 58 -2.47 3.84 -17.07
N TRP A 59 -2.17 4.23 -15.82
CA TRP A 59 -1.43 5.45 -15.55
C TRP A 59 0.06 5.33 -15.86
N ASP A 60 0.66 4.16 -15.63
CA ASP A 60 2.04 3.87 -16.01
C ASP A 60 2.22 3.95 -17.53
N ASP A 61 1.33 3.31 -18.31
CA ASP A 61 1.33 3.34 -19.77
C ASP A 61 1.17 4.79 -20.30
N LEU A 62 0.23 5.55 -19.73
CA LEU A 62 0.00 6.94 -20.11
C LEU A 62 1.23 7.82 -19.82
N TYR A 63 1.89 7.60 -18.67
CA TYR A 63 3.10 8.32 -18.32
C TYR A 63 4.29 7.92 -19.19
N GLU A 64 4.43 6.64 -19.53
CA GLU A 64 5.49 6.18 -20.44
C GLU A 64 5.31 6.79 -21.85
N GLU A 65 4.07 6.81 -22.36
CA GLU A 65 3.76 7.31 -23.70
C GLU A 65 3.87 8.85 -23.82
N TYR A 66 3.45 9.60 -22.80
CA TYR A 66 3.32 11.07 -22.88
C TYR A 66 4.12 11.85 -21.83
N GLY A 67 4.59 11.21 -20.77
CA GLY A 67 5.28 11.86 -19.65
C GLY A 67 6.74 12.23 -19.92
N THR A 68 7.38 11.59 -20.90
CA THR A 68 8.78 11.85 -21.29
C THR A 68 8.91 12.74 -22.53
N GLY A 69 8.10 13.80 -22.62
CA GLY A 69 8.36 14.88 -23.57
C GLY A 69 9.58 15.69 -23.11
N SER A 70 10.64 15.78 -23.92
CA SER A 70 11.62 16.87 -23.77
C SER A 70 10.90 18.17 -24.08
N TYR A 71 10.29 18.79 -23.05
CA TYR A 71 9.73 20.13 -23.15
C TYR A 71 10.90 21.12 -23.24
N ASP A 72 11.62 21.12 -24.37
CA ASP A 72 12.42 22.25 -24.80
C ASP A 72 11.45 23.37 -25.16
N THR A 73 10.98 24.07 -24.13
CA THR A 73 10.36 25.37 -24.30
C THR A 73 11.50 26.39 -24.44
N TYR A 74 11.60 26.92 -25.65
CA TYR A 74 12.45 27.99 -26.19
C TYR A 74 13.13 28.95 -25.19
#